data_AF-A0A1A9AQQ0-F1
#
_entry.id   AF-A0A1A9AQQ0-F1
#
_cell.length_a   1.000
_cell.length_b   1.000
_cell.length_c   1.000
_cell.angle_alpha   90.00
_cell.angle_beta   90.00
_cell.angle_gamma   90.00
#
_symmetry.space_group_name_H-M   'P 1'
#
loop_
_entity.id
_entity.type
_entity.pdbx_description
1 polymer ?
#
loop_
_entity_poly.entity_id
_entity_poly.type
_entity_poly.pdbx_seq_one_letter_code
_entity_poly.pdbx_strand_id
1 'polypeptide(L)'
;MTNSYSKYKDELSSYSSGDNDIYMFSCDTFTNDLLKYAEGGASKICNLALNFLRHLKKRNDSSYQNDGCKYLLYWLYVDVLNKRTTIENTLIHYKALNKTFNVHNDGFNKFGNYINQMNKDTYYKVEKIINIYSQFNQHINQVISEDPGKKCTSNCINLFTSYAEECLKEYDRDFCDELNLFREKYNFFI
;
A
#
# COMPACT_ATOMS: atom_id res chain seq x y z
N MET A 1 -12.15 12.64 0.05
CA MET A 1 -10.74 12.81 -0.33
C MET A 1 -9.86 11.84 0.44
N THR A 2 -8.97 11.18 -0.27
CA THR A 2 -8.37 9.86 -0.03
C THR A 2 -6.90 10.01 0.39
N ASN A 3 -6.39 9.19 1.32
CA ASN A 3 -4.96 9.18 1.67
C ASN A 3 -4.07 8.79 0.48
N SER A 4 -2.75 8.96 0.59
CA SER A 4 -1.79 8.55 -0.46
C SER A 4 -2.03 7.09 -0.89
N TYR A 5 -2.29 6.20 0.08
CA TYR A 5 -2.54 4.78 -0.15
C TYR A 5 -3.84 4.43 -0.88
N SER A 6 -4.89 5.24 -0.76
CA SER A 6 -6.15 5.01 -1.45
C SER A 6 -6.06 5.35 -2.93
N LYS A 7 -5.19 6.27 -3.34
CA LYS A 7 -4.90 6.45 -4.77
C LYS A 7 -4.28 5.18 -5.36
N TYR A 8 -3.38 4.52 -4.63
CA TYR A 8 -2.81 3.24 -5.07
C TYR A 8 -3.84 2.12 -5.06
N LYS A 9 -4.74 2.10 -4.06
CA LYS A 9 -5.87 1.15 -4.01
C LYS A 9 -6.78 1.30 -5.22
N ASP A 10 -7.17 2.53 -5.55
CA ASP A 10 -8.05 2.84 -6.67
C ASP A 10 -7.38 2.43 -8.00
N GLU A 11 -6.10 2.76 -8.15
CA GLU A 11 -5.30 2.36 -9.32
C GLU A 11 -5.27 0.83 -9.47
N LEU A 12 -4.95 0.10 -8.41
CA LEU A 12 -4.85 -1.37 -8.45
C LEU A 12 -6.23 -2.01 -8.70
N SER A 13 -7.29 -1.43 -8.15
CA SER A 13 -8.67 -1.87 -8.37
C SER A 13 -9.12 -1.67 -9.82
N SER A 14 -8.65 -0.61 -10.50
CA SER A 14 -8.98 -0.34 -11.90
C SER A 14 -8.46 -1.41 -12.89
N TYR A 15 -7.39 -2.13 -12.52
CA TYR A 15 -6.91 -3.27 -13.31
C TYR A 15 -7.73 -4.54 -13.06
N SER A 16 -8.39 -4.63 -11.90
CA SER A 16 -9.22 -5.79 -11.55
C SER A 16 -10.57 -5.76 -12.27
N SER A 17 -11.06 -4.59 -12.69
CA SER A 17 -12.29 -4.43 -13.48
C SER A 17 -12.09 -4.62 -14.99
N GLY A 18 -10.84 -4.76 -15.47
CA GLY A 18 -10.52 -4.92 -16.88
C GLY A 18 -10.52 -3.62 -17.70
N ASP A 19 -10.68 -2.47 -17.05
CA ASP A 19 -10.81 -1.18 -17.75
C ASP A 19 -9.46 -0.62 -18.24
N ASN A 20 -8.33 -1.07 -17.66
CA ASN A 20 -7.00 -0.49 -17.93
C ASN A 20 -5.84 -1.49 -17.88
N ASP A 21 -6.09 -2.80 -17.75
CA ASP A 21 -5.02 -3.78 -17.67
C ASP A 21 -4.42 -4.07 -19.05
N ILE A 22 -3.09 -4.08 -19.12
CA ILE A 22 -2.41 -4.66 -20.28
C ILE A 22 -2.02 -6.06 -19.89
N TYR A 23 -2.43 -7.00 -20.72
CA TYR A 23 -2.08 -8.39 -20.59
C TYR A 23 -0.56 -8.57 -20.59
N MET A 24 -0.03 -9.17 -19.52
CA MET A 24 1.39 -9.45 -19.36
C MET A 24 1.64 -10.92 -19.66
N PHE A 25 2.06 -11.26 -20.89
CA PHE A 25 2.31 -12.65 -21.32
C PHE A 25 3.21 -13.43 -20.36
N SER A 26 4.18 -12.74 -19.73
CA SER A 26 5.06 -13.33 -18.71
C SER A 26 4.34 -13.89 -17.47
N CYS A 27 3.09 -13.50 -17.23
CA CYS A 27 2.29 -13.98 -16.10
C CYS A 27 1.59 -15.32 -16.36
N ASP A 28 1.46 -15.75 -17.61
CA ASP A 28 0.80 -17.02 -17.94
C ASP A 28 1.55 -18.22 -17.40
N THR A 29 2.87 -18.11 -17.40
CA THR A 29 3.80 -19.13 -16.89
C THR A 29 4.26 -18.82 -15.46
N PHE A 30 3.78 -17.73 -14.86
CA PHE A 30 4.17 -17.34 -13.52
C PHE A 30 3.55 -18.30 -12.51
N THR A 31 4.42 -19.05 -11.85
CA THR A 31 4.05 -19.99 -10.78
C THR A 31 4.59 -19.49 -9.46
N ASN A 32 3.77 -19.66 -8.42
CA ASN A 32 4.10 -19.22 -7.08
C ASN A 32 3.23 -19.97 -6.07
N ASP A 33 3.88 -20.75 -5.20
CA ASP A 33 3.18 -21.66 -4.29
C ASP A 33 2.25 -20.94 -3.30
N LEU A 34 2.60 -19.73 -2.86
CA LEU A 34 1.74 -18.95 -1.96
C LEU A 34 0.54 -18.31 -2.67
N LEU A 35 0.70 -18.00 -3.96
CA LEU A 35 -0.37 -17.41 -4.76
C LEU A 35 -1.26 -18.46 -5.44
N LYS A 36 -0.91 -19.74 -5.32
CA LYS A 36 -1.69 -20.86 -5.87
C LYS A 36 -3.12 -20.90 -5.33
N TYR A 37 -3.30 -20.53 -4.06
CA TYR A 37 -4.60 -20.53 -3.39
C TYR A 37 -5.21 -19.14 -3.24
N ALA A 38 -4.55 -18.10 -3.76
CA ALA A 38 -5.12 -16.76 -3.79
C ALA A 38 -6.29 -16.71 -4.77
N GLU A 39 -7.28 -15.86 -4.49
CA GLU A 39 -8.44 -15.70 -5.37
C GLU A 39 -7.99 -15.21 -6.77
N GLY A 40 -8.38 -15.96 -7.80
CA GLY A 40 -7.94 -15.73 -9.18
C GLY A 40 -6.55 -16.28 -9.54
N GLY A 41 -5.82 -16.85 -8.58
CA GLY A 41 -4.57 -17.58 -8.80
C GLY A 41 -3.36 -16.71 -9.16
N ALA A 42 -2.20 -17.36 -9.26
CA ALA A 42 -0.90 -16.70 -9.43
C ALA A 42 -0.81 -15.81 -10.68
N SER A 43 -1.38 -16.24 -11.82
CA SER A 43 -1.35 -15.47 -13.07
C SER A 43 -2.13 -14.16 -12.97
N LYS A 44 -3.34 -14.17 -12.37
CA LYS A 44 -4.13 -12.94 -12.17
C LYS A 44 -3.41 -11.96 -11.25
N ILE A 45 -2.90 -12.44 -10.12
CA ILE A 45 -2.15 -11.61 -9.17
C ILE A 45 -0.88 -11.03 -9.81
N CYS A 46 -0.18 -11.83 -10.63
CA CYS A 46 0.94 -11.35 -11.41
C CYS A 46 0.53 -10.21 -12.35
N ASN A 47 -0.54 -10.39 -13.13
CA ASN A 47 -1.01 -9.35 -14.06
C ASN A 47 -1.32 -8.03 -13.33
N LEU A 48 -2.03 -8.09 -12.20
CA LEU A 48 -2.34 -6.91 -11.39
C LEU A 48 -1.07 -6.22 -10.86
N ALA A 49 -0.17 -6.99 -10.25
CA ALA A 49 1.06 -6.45 -9.67
C ALA A 49 1.96 -5.80 -10.74
N LEU A 50 2.11 -6.44 -11.91
CA LEU A 50 2.98 -5.93 -12.98
C LEU A 50 2.38 -4.70 -13.67
N ASN A 51 1.05 -4.63 -13.84
CA ASN A 51 0.38 -3.42 -14.32
C ASN A 51 0.60 -2.25 -13.36
N PHE A 52 0.46 -2.50 -12.06
CA PHE A 52 0.71 -1.51 -11.03
C PHE A 52 2.18 -1.03 -11.03
N LEU A 53 3.15 -1.94 -11.07
CA LEU A 53 4.58 -1.57 -11.17
C LEU A 53 4.87 -0.74 -12.42
N ARG A 54 4.26 -1.08 -13.55
CA ARG A 54 4.39 -0.29 -14.78
C ARG A 54 3.82 1.11 -14.62
N HIS A 55 2.68 1.27 -13.95
CA HIS A 55 2.10 2.57 -13.66
C HIS A 55 3.03 3.43 -12.79
N LEU A 56 3.54 2.87 -11.70
CA LEU A 56 4.54 3.54 -10.87
C LEU A 56 5.75 3.98 -11.72
N LYS A 57 6.21 3.13 -12.64
CA LYS A 57 7.32 3.43 -13.53
C LYS A 57 7.00 4.61 -14.46
N LYS A 58 5.82 4.61 -15.10
CA LYS A 58 5.37 5.66 -16.02
C LYS A 58 5.28 7.02 -15.33
N ARG A 59 4.82 7.08 -14.08
CA ARG A 59 4.70 8.34 -13.33
C ARG A 59 6.05 9.01 -13.05
N ASN A 60 7.13 8.23 -13.00
CA ASN A 60 8.51 8.70 -12.86
C ASN A 60 8.77 9.70 -11.71
N ASP A 61 8.09 9.51 -10.58
CA ASP A 61 8.28 10.28 -9.35
C ASP A 61 8.80 9.35 -8.25
N SER A 62 9.93 9.70 -7.61
CA SER A 62 10.61 8.79 -6.67
C SER A 62 9.80 8.52 -5.40
N SER A 63 9.14 9.55 -4.85
CA SER A 63 8.30 9.42 -3.66
C SER A 63 7.09 8.55 -3.95
N TYR A 64 6.38 8.85 -5.05
CA TYR A 64 5.25 8.06 -5.52
C TYR A 64 5.61 6.59 -5.80
N GLN A 65 6.80 6.36 -6.36
CA GLN A 65 7.29 5.01 -6.61
C GLN A 65 7.63 4.26 -5.32
N ASN A 66 8.29 4.93 -4.37
CA ASN A 66 8.63 4.35 -3.08
C ASN A 66 7.36 3.92 -2.32
N ASP A 67 6.41 4.85 -2.15
CA ASP A 67 5.18 4.58 -1.41
C ASP A 67 4.25 3.62 -2.14
N GLY A 68 4.20 3.69 -3.47
CA GLY A 68 3.52 2.69 -4.28
C GLY A 68 4.11 1.29 -4.08
N CYS A 69 5.44 1.16 -4.04
CA CYS A 69 6.07 -0.13 -3.79
C CYS A 69 5.73 -0.67 -2.39
N LYS A 70 5.71 0.19 -1.37
CA LYS A 70 5.32 -0.16 0.01
C LYS A 70 3.85 -0.58 0.08
N TYR A 71 2.98 0.13 -0.64
CA TYR A 71 1.57 -0.23 -0.75
C TYR A 71 1.37 -1.60 -1.38
N LEU A 72 2.12 -1.93 -2.44
CA LEU A 72 2.01 -3.24 -3.09
C LEU A 72 2.38 -4.39 -2.14
N LEU A 73 3.35 -4.18 -1.24
CA LEU A 73 3.64 -5.15 -0.15
C LEU A 73 2.43 -5.32 0.77
N TYR A 74 1.82 -4.22 1.22
CA TYR A 74 0.60 -4.26 2.03
C TYR A 74 -0.51 -5.02 1.32
N TRP A 75 -0.80 -4.69 0.05
CA TRP A 75 -1.85 -5.33 -0.73
C TRP A 75 -1.61 -6.84 -0.90
N LEU A 76 -0.39 -7.25 -1.25
CA LEU A 76 -0.04 -8.67 -1.36
C LEU A 76 -0.25 -9.41 -0.03
N TYR A 77 0.16 -8.80 1.08
CA TYR A 77 0.05 -9.45 2.39
C TYR A 77 -1.39 -9.51 2.91
N VAL A 78 -2.11 -8.39 2.84
CA VAL A 78 -3.42 -8.23 3.45
C VAL A 78 -4.52 -8.72 2.53
N ASP A 79 -4.58 -8.21 1.30
CA ASP A 79 -5.73 -8.42 0.42
C ASP A 79 -5.60 -9.72 -0.37
N VAL A 80 -4.39 -10.07 -0.82
CA VAL A 80 -4.17 -11.30 -1.62
C VAL A 80 -3.99 -12.52 -0.73
N LEU A 81 -3.10 -12.42 0.25
CA LEU A 81 -2.71 -13.55 1.09
C LEU A 81 -3.52 -13.64 2.39
N ASN A 82 -4.41 -12.68 2.67
CA ASN A 82 -5.24 -12.66 3.87
C ASN A 82 -4.43 -12.85 5.16
N LYS A 83 -3.20 -12.32 5.21
CA LYS A 83 -2.25 -12.48 6.31
C LYS A 83 -1.99 -13.95 6.72
N ARG A 84 -2.15 -14.91 5.80
CA ARG A 84 -1.98 -16.36 6.04
C ARG A 84 -0.51 -16.83 6.00
N THR A 85 0.42 -15.92 5.78
CA THR A 85 1.87 -16.17 5.75
C THR A 85 2.60 -15.08 6.54
N THR A 86 3.92 -15.10 6.58
CA THR A 86 4.76 -14.05 7.17
C THR A 86 5.09 -12.95 6.16
N ILE A 87 5.39 -11.72 6.62
CA ILE A 87 5.86 -10.63 5.75
C ILE A 87 7.12 -11.01 4.96
N GLU A 88 8.03 -11.72 5.59
CA GLU A 88 9.29 -12.18 4.99
C GLU A 88 9.02 -13.08 3.79
N ASN A 89 8.14 -14.07 3.95
CA ASN A 89 7.67 -14.89 2.83
C ASN A 89 6.98 -14.05 1.76
N THR A 90 6.08 -13.13 2.12
CA THR A 90 5.45 -12.23 1.14
C THR A 90 6.49 -11.43 0.36
N LEU A 91 7.55 -10.94 1.00
CA LEU A 91 8.64 -10.22 0.35
C LEU A 91 9.43 -11.09 -0.63
N ILE A 92 9.65 -12.37 -0.33
CA ILE A 92 10.28 -13.32 -1.27
C ILE A 92 9.46 -13.39 -2.56
N HIS A 93 8.14 -13.52 -2.44
CA HIS A 93 7.25 -13.60 -3.60
C HIS A 93 7.10 -12.26 -4.32
N TYR A 94 7.10 -11.15 -3.59
CA TYR A 94 7.12 -9.82 -4.20
C TYR A 94 8.41 -9.61 -5.02
N LYS A 95 9.56 -10.04 -4.51
CA LYS A 95 10.82 -10.02 -5.27
C LYS A 95 10.76 -10.86 -6.54
N ALA A 96 10.05 -12.00 -6.50
CA ALA A 96 9.82 -12.81 -7.71
C ALA A 96 8.94 -12.06 -8.74
N LEU A 97 7.87 -11.40 -8.32
CA LEU A 97 7.04 -10.55 -9.19
C LEU A 97 7.87 -9.42 -9.82
N ASN A 98 8.68 -8.72 -9.02
CA ASN A 98 9.56 -7.66 -9.51
C ASN A 98 10.62 -8.21 -10.49
N LYS A 99 11.15 -9.41 -10.25
CA LYS A 99 12.05 -10.07 -11.20
C LYS A 99 11.36 -10.32 -12.55
N THR A 100 10.14 -10.85 -12.55
CA THR A 100 9.34 -11.04 -13.77
C THR A 100 9.12 -9.70 -14.50
N PHE A 101 8.81 -8.64 -13.76
CA PHE A 101 8.67 -7.29 -14.31
C PHE A 101 9.97 -6.81 -14.99
N ASN A 102 11.12 -7.01 -14.33
CA ASN A 102 12.42 -6.60 -14.85
C ASN A 102 12.86 -7.37 -16.10
N VAL A 103 12.62 -8.68 -16.15
CA VAL A 103 13.07 -9.53 -17.26
C VAL A 103 12.18 -9.36 -18.50
N HIS A 104 10.87 -9.21 -18.32
CA HIS A 104 9.91 -9.35 -19.42
C HIS A 104 9.09 -8.10 -19.75
N ASN A 105 9.12 -7.05 -18.91
CA ASN A 105 8.19 -5.93 -19.00
C ASN A 105 8.90 -4.58 -18.84
N ASP A 106 10.12 -4.48 -19.36
CA ASP A 106 10.94 -3.28 -19.32
C ASP A 106 11.18 -2.75 -17.90
N GLY A 107 11.20 -3.59 -16.86
CA GLY A 107 11.32 -3.08 -15.49
C GLY A 107 12.66 -2.40 -15.21
N PHE A 108 13.74 -2.76 -15.94
CA PHE A 108 15.09 -2.17 -15.84
C PHE A 108 15.60 -2.02 -14.40
N ASN A 109 15.22 -2.94 -13.51
CA ASN A 109 15.55 -2.93 -12.08
C ASN A 109 15.09 -1.66 -11.34
N LYS A 110 14.11 -0.93 -11.87
CA LYS A 110 13.64 0.38 -11.36
C LYS A 110 13.27 0.34 -9.88
N PHE A 111 12.68 -0.75 -9.41
CA PHE A 111 12.16 -0.87 -8.05
C PHE A 111 13.02 -1.72 -7.11
N GLY A 112 14.16 -2.23 -7.60
CA GLY A 112 15.02 -3.13 -6.81
C GLY A 112 15.46 -2.51 -5.48
N ASN A 113 15.87 -1.24 -5.50
CA ASN A 113 16.33 -0.54 -4.29
C ASN A 113 15.22 -0.39 -3.25
N TYR A 114 14.01 0.01 -3.66
CA TYR A 114 12.88 0.15 -2.73
C TYR A 114 12.52 -1.20 -2.11
N ILE A 115 12.32 -2.23 -2.93
CA ILE A 115 11.84 -3.55 -2.47
C ILE A 115 12.89 -4.26 -1.60
N ASN A 116 14.17 -4.11 -1.88
CA ASN A 116 15.23 -4.78 -1.14
C ASN A 116 15.44 -4.20 0.27
N GLN A 117 15.06 -2.95 0.50
CA GLN A 117 15.14 -2.30 1.81
C GLN A 117 13.92 -2.62 2.69
N MET A 118 12.85 -3.18 2.11
CA MET A 118 11.63 -3.49 2.86
C MET A 118 11.84 -4.64 3.83
N ASN A 119 11.16 -4.51 4.96
CA ASN A 119 11.12 -5.53 5.99
C ASN A 119 9.76 -5.48 6.72
N LYS A 120 9.66 -6.22 7.82
CA LYS A 120 8.46 -6.29 8.66
C LYS A 120 8.02 -4.92 9.21
N ASP A 121 8.99 -4.09 9.59
CA ASP A 121 8.73 -2.73 10.09
C ASP A 121 8.16 -1.81 8.99
N THR A 122 8.65 -1.92 7.75
CA THR A 122 8.05 -1.23 6.60
C THR A 122 6.56 -1.51 6.48
N TYR A 123 6.16 -2.78 6.57
CA TYR A 123 4.75 -3.15 6.53
C TYR A 123 3.95 -2.54 7.69
N TYR A 124 4.48 -2.62 8.92
CA TYR A 124 3.77 -2.09 10.10
C TYR A 124 3.52 -0.60 10.00
N LYS A 125 4.47 0.18 9.47
CA LYS A 125 4.29 1.61 9.25
C LYS A 125 3.22 1.90 8.21
N VAL A 126 3.20 1.16 7.09
CA VAL A 126 2.13 1.26 6.09
C VAL A 126 0.77 0.92 6.69
N GLU A 127 0.68 -0.17 7.45
CA GLU A 127 -0.55 -0.59 8.14
C GLU A 127 -1.06 0.48 9.11
N LYS A 128 -0.16 1.12 9.88
CA LYS A 128 -0.52 2.21 10.80
C LYS A 128 -1.11 3.41 10.06
N ILE A 129 -0.49 3.83 8.96
CA ILE A 129 -1.02 4.93 8.13
C ILE A 129 -2.40 4.55 7.57
N ILE A 130 -2.56 3.35 6.98
CA ILE A 130 -3.85 2.93 6.44
C ILE A 130 -4.93 2.88 7.54
N ASN A 131 -4.58 2.36 8.72
CA ASN A 131 -5.47 2.26 9.87
C ASN A 131 -5.95 3.64 10.35
N ILE A 132 -5.03 4.60 10.58
CA ILE A 132 -5.41 5.91 11.12
C ILE A 132 -6.34 6.67 10.17
N TYR A 133 -6.05 6.63 8.86
CA TYR A 133 -6.95 7.22 7.86
C TYR A 133 -8.31 6.51 7.80
N SER A 134 -8.35 5.17 7.91
CA SER A 134 -9.60 4.42 7.93
C SER A 134 -10.47 4.81 9.13
N GLN A 135 -9.88 4.81 10.33
CA GLN A 135 -10.56 5.15 11.58
C GLN A 135 -11.12 6.57 11.54
N PHE A 136 -10.31 7.56 11.14
CA PHE A 136 -10.75 8.95 11.10
C PHE A 136 -11.80 9.21 10.01
N ASN A 137 -11.66 8.62 8.83
CA ASN A 137 -12.70 8.75 7.78
C ASN A 137 -14.04 8.15 8.24
N GLN A 138 -14.02 7.00 8.91
CA GLN A 138 -15.22 6.41 9.47
C GLN A 138 -15.86 7.33 10.52
N HIS A 139 -15.05 7.88 11.44
CA HIS A 139 -15.54 8.81 12.45
C HIS A 139 -16.11 10.10 11.85
N ILE A 140 -15.45 10.68 10.85
CA ILE A 140 -15.91 11.91 10.20
C ILE A 140 -17.20 11.68 9.44
N ASN A 141 -17.36 10.55 8.75
CA ASN A 141 -18.62 10.21 8.08
C ASN A 141 -19.78 10.07 9.09
N GLN A 142 -19.51 9.53 10.28
CA GLN A 142 -20.48 9.46 11.39
C GLN A 142 -20.79 10.85 11.97
N VAL A 143 -19.76 11.67 12.20
CA VAL A 143 -19.91 13.04 12.75
C VAL A 143 -20.68 13.96 11.80
N ILE A 144 -20.32 13.98 10.51
CA ILE A 144 -20.97 14.84 9.50
C ILE A 144 -22.46 14.49 9.35
N SER A 145 -22.83 13.22 9.57
CA SER A 145 -24.23 12.79 9.46
C SER A 145 -25.07 13.07 10.72
N GLU A 146 -24.46 13.27 11.89
CA GLU A 146 -25.17 13.42 13.17
C GLU A 146 -25.06 14.83 13.78
N ASP A 147 -23.91 15.50 13.68
CA ASP A 147 -23.67 16.84 14.25
C ASP A 147 -22.41 17.51 13.64
N PRO A 148 -22.56 18.46 12.69
CA PRO A 148 -21.44 19.16 12.07
C PRO A 148 -20.73 20.05 13.10
N GLY A 149 -19.73 19.48 13.78
CA GLY A 149 -18.93 20.15 14.82
C GLY A 149 -18.34 19.22 15.88
N LYS A 150 -18.76 17.95 15.93
CA LYS A 150 -18.27 16.98 16.91
C LYS A 150 -16.81 16.60 16.63
N LYS A 151 -15.89 17.07 17.48
CA LYS A 151 -14.47 16.69 17.43
C LYS A 151 -14.30 15.18 17.64
N CYS A 152 -13.21 14.59 17.15
CA CYS A 152 -12.94 13.20 17.53
C CYS A 152 -12.77 13.11 19.06
N THR A 153 -13.34 12.06 19.64
CA THR A 153 -13.16 11.69 21.05
C THR A 153 -11.71 11.24 21.35
N SER A 154 -11.41 10.96 22.62
CA SER A 154 -10.08 10.56 23.09
C SER A 154 -9.44 9.42 22.29
N ASN A 155 -10.22 8.48 21.72
CA ASN A 155 -9.66 7.31 21.05
C ASN A 155 -8.91 7.63 19.74
N CYS A 156 -9.40 8.50 18.85
CA CYS A 156 -8.60 8.83 17.65
C CYS A 156 -7.42 9.76 17.99
N ILE A 157 -7.60 10.66 18.97
CA ILE A 157 -6.52 11.52 19.46
C ILE A 157 -5.40 10.66 20.04
N ASN A 158 -5.72 9.69 20.89
CA ASN A 158 -4.74 8.76 21.47
C ASN A 158 -4.00 7.95 20.40
N LEU A 159 -4.71 7.50 19.35
CA LEU A 159 -4.10 6.77 18.24
C LEU A 159 -3.10 7.64 17.47
N PHE A 160 -3.50 8.87 17.11
CA PHE A 160 -2.62 9.82 16.45
C PHE A 160 -1.40 10.16 17.31
N THR A 161 -1.62 10.49 18.59
CA THR A 161 -0.56 10.81 19.54
C THR A 161 0.44 9.66 19.67
N SER A 162 -0.02 8.41 19.78
CA SER A 162 0.86 7.25 19.86
C SER A 162 1.73 7.11 18.60
N TYR A 163 1.19 7.32 17.41
CA TYR A 163 1.94 7.23 16.16
C TYR A 163 2.90 8.41 15.98
N ALA A 164 2.50 9.61 16.40
CA ALA A 164 3.36 10.79 16.40
C ALA A 164 4.55 10.63 17.35
N GLU A 165 4.34 10.07 18.55
CA GLU A 165 5.42 9.78 19.50
C GLU A 165 6.43 8.75 18.93
N GLU A 166 5.94 7.73 18.23
CA GLU A 166 6.80 6.74 17.58
C GLU A 166 7.64 7.36 16.46
N CYS A 167 7.01 8.18 15.62
CA CYS A 167 7.70 8.97 14.59
C CYS A 167 8.85 9.80 15.20
N LEU A 168 8.62 10.45 16.36
CA LEU A 168 9.64 11.26 17.04
C LEU A 168 10.78 10.42 17.64
N LYS A 169 10.52 9.18 18.07
CA LYS A 169 11.52 8.31 18.72
C LYS A 169 12.46 7.66 17.73
N GLU A 170 11.95 7.16 16.62
CA GLU A 170 12.73 6.39 15.64
C GLU A 170 13.17 7.23 14.42
N TYR A 171 12.61 8.45 14.27
CA TYR A 171 12.84 9.39 13.17
C TYR A 171 12.79 8.72 11.78
N ASP A 172 11.75 7.90 11.56
CA ASP A 172 11.41 7.42 10.23
C ASP A 172 10.73 8.54 9.45
N ARG A 173 11.51 9.21 8.58
CA ARG A 173 11.07 10.38 7.82
C ARG A 173 9.80 10.10 7.01
N ASP A 174 9.74 8.96 6.30
CA ASP A 174 8.61 8.66 5.41
C ASP A 174 7.33 8.46 6.22
N PHE A 175 7.42 7.76 7.37
CA PHE A 175 6.28 7.59 8.26
C PHE A 175 5.84 8.90 8.90
N CYS A 176 6.80 9.72 9.35
CA CYS A 176 6.55 11.05 9.91
C CYS A 176 5.89 12.01 8.92
N ASP A 177 6.37 12.05 7.69
CA ASP A 177 5.85 12.95 6.65
C ASP A 177 4.39 12.60 6.31
N GLU A 178 4.06 11.32 6.23
CA GLU A 178 2.66 10.88 6.05
C GLU A 178 1.77 11.23 7.26
N LEU A 179 2.28 11.12 8.48
CA LEU A 179 1.54 11.57 9.68
C LEU A 179 1.33 13.10 9.70
N ASN A 180 2.28 13.87 9.17
CA ASN A 180 2.12 15.32 9.02
C ASN A 180 1.03 15.67 8.00
N LEU A 181 1.03 15.01 6.83
CA LEU A 181 -0.03 15.16 5.83
C LEU A 181 -1.40 14.74 6.38
N PHE A 182 -1.43 13.67 7.16
CA PHE A 182 -2.62 13.24 7.89
C PHE A 182 -3.10 14.35 8.84
N ARG A 183 -2.21 14.90 9.67
CA ARG A 183 -2.54 15.97 10.62
C ARG A 183 -3.09 17.19 9.91
N GLU A 184 -2.43 17.67 8.85
CA GLU A 184 -2.89 18.84 8.09
C GLU A 184 -4.33 18.67 7.60
N LYS A 185 -4.67 17.47 7.12
CA LYS A 185 -6.01 17.15 6.65
C LYS A 185 -7.06 17.11 7.76
N TYR A 186 -6.72 16.54 8.91
CA TYR A 186 -7.68 16.32 10.01
C TYR A 186 -7.55 17.31 11.15
N ASN A 187 -6.74 18.37 10.99
CA ASN A 187 -6.48 19.38 12.02
C ASN A 187 -7.75 20.08 12.54
N PHE A 188 -8.84 20.09 11.77
CA PHE A 188 -10.12 20.61 12.25
C PHE A 188 -10.80 19.68 13.28
N PHE A 189 -10.53 18.38 13.20
CA PHE A 189 -11.14 17.32 14.01
C PHE A 189 -10.26 16.82 15.16
N ILE A 190 -8.96 17.13 15.10
CA ILE A 190 -7.94 16.92 16.15
C ILE A 190 -7.89 18.16 17.04
#